data_AF-A0A945YLS6-F1
#
_entry.id   AF-A0A945YLS6-F1
#
_cell.length_a   1.000
_cell.length_b   1.000
_cell.length_c   1.000
_cell.angle_alpha   90.00
_cell.angle_beta   90.00
_cell.angle_gamma   90.00
#
_symmetry.space_group_name_H-M   'P 1'
#
loop_
_entity.id
_entity.type
_entity.pdbx_description
1 polymer ?
#
loop_
_entity_poly.entity_id
_entity_poly.type
_entity_poly.pdbx_seq_one_letter_code
_entity_poly.pdbx_strand_id
1 'polypeptide(L)' 'TVEAANIAYNLLKMVSGDGITVGPILLGARRAVHIVTPTVTVRRIVNMTALASVDATSRDSEMLK' A
#
# COMPACT_ATOMS: atom_id res chain seq x y z
N THR A 1 1.44 -19.93 -2.59
CA THR A 1 0.43 -19.00 -2.05
C THR A 1 0.57 -17.58 -2.60
N VAL A 2 1.79 -17.09 -2.87
CA VAL A 2 2.03 -15.74 -3.46
C VAL A 2 1.40 -15.56 -4.84
N GLU A 3 1.58 -16.52 -5.75
CA GLU A 3 0.97 -16.46 -7.10
C GLU A 3 -0.55 -16.37 -7.06
N ALA A 4 -1.19 -17.17 -6.19
CA ALA A 4 -2.65 -17.12 -6.00
C ALA A 4 -3.11 -15.75 -5.50
N ALA A 5 -2.38 -15.14 -4.57
CA ALA A 5 -2.69 -13.80 -4.06
C ALA A 5 -2.54 -12.72 -5.15
N ASN A 6 -1.48 -12.81 -5.97
CA ASN A 6 -1.25 -11.87 -7.07
C ASN A 6 -2.33 -12.01 -8.16
N ILE A 7 -2.73 -13.24 -8.50
CA ILE A 7 -3.84 -13.49 -9.43
C ILE A 7 -5.15 -12.91 -8.86
N ALA A 8 -5.49 -13.22 -7.61
CA ALA A 8 -6.71 -12.71 -6.97
C ALA A 8 -6.75 -11.18 -6.92
N TYR A 9 -5.62 -10.53 -6.59
CA TYR A 9 -5.49 -9.08 -6.60
C TYR A 9 -5.77 -8.48 -7.99
N ASN A 10 -5.15 -9.03 -9.04
CA ASN A 10 -5.33 -8.52 -10.39
C ASN A 10 -6.74 -8.81 -10.93
N LEU A 11 -7.33 -9.96 -10.58
CA LEU A 11 -8.72 -10.27 -10.91
C LEU A 11 -9.67 -9.23 -10.32
N LEU A 12 -9.59 -8.98 -9.00
CA LEU A 12 -10.40 -7.97 -8.33
C LEU A 12 -10.22 -6.58 -8.94
N LYS A 13 -8.97 -6.18 -9.16
CA LYS A 13 -8.66 -4.90 -9.82
C LYS A 13 -9.33 -4.75 -11.18
N MET A 14 -9.47 -5.83 -11.95
CA MET A 14 -10.11 -5.81 -13.27
C MET A 14 -11.64 -5.85 -13.20
N VAL A 15 -12.22 -6.59 -12.25
CA VAL A 15 -13.67 -6.80 -12.18
C VAL A 15 -14.40 -5.79 -11.28
N SER A 16 -13.71 -5.13 -10.36
CA SER A 16 -14.33 -4.28 -9.33
C SER A 16 -14.85 -2.93 -9.84
N GLY A 17 -14.84 -2.65 -11.15
CA GLY A 17 -15.40 -1.43 -11.75
C GLY A 17 -14.78 -0.15 -11.19
N ASP A 18 -15.43 0.44 -10.18
CA ASP A 18 -15.02 1.65 -9.46
C ASP A 18 -14.12 1.39 -8.24
N GLY A 19 -13.73 0.14 -7.98
CA GLY A 19 -12.84 -0.21 -6.87
C GLY A 19 -11.50 0.52 -6.96
N ILE A 20 -11.20 1.37 -5.97
CA ILE A 20 -9.91 2.07 -5.90
C ILE A 20 -8.87 1.16 -5.26
N THR A 21 -7.88 0.74 -6.04
CA THR A 21 -6.78 -0.06 -5.52
C THR A 21 -5.75 0.81 -4.78
N VAL A 22 -5.48 0.48 -3.52
CA VAL A 22 -4.41 1.07 -2.70
C VAL A 22 -3.33 0.03 -2.44
N GLY A 23 -2.06 0.42 -2.54
CA GLY A 23 -0.90 -0.46 -2.33
C GLY A 23 0.03 -0.56 -3.54
N PRO A 24 1.06 -1.42 -3.47
CA PRO A 24 1.34 -2.41 -2.41
C PRO A 24 1.85 -1.79 -1.09
N ILE A 25 1.56 -2.45 0.04
CA ILE A 25 1.98 -2.01 1.39
C ILE A 25 3.09 -2.92 1.87
N LEU A 26 4.25 -2.35 2.18
CA LEU A 26 5.36 -3.10 2.76
C LEU A 26 5.13 -3.31 4.25
N LEU A 27 5.27 -4.56 4.67
CA LEU A 27 5.16 -4.96 6.07
C LEU A 27 6.55 -5.34 6.60
N GLY A 28 6.77 -5.17 7.91
CA GLY A 28 8.01 -5.56 8.58
C GLY A 28 9.20 -4.60 8.41
N ALA A 29 9.06 -3.49 7.70
CA ALA A 29 10.09 -2.45 7.66
C ALA A 29 10.30 -1.84 9.06
N ARG A 30 11.51 -1.35 9.39
CA ARG A 30 11.81 -0.66 10.66
C ARG A 30 11.19 0.75 10.76
N ARG A 31 11.06 1.45 9.63
CA ARG A 31 10.41 2.77 9.51
C ARG A 31 9.32 2.71 8.43
N ALA A 32 8.42 3.68 8.42
CA ALA A 32 7.36 3.78 7.42
C ALA A 32 7.94 4.01 6.01
N VAL A 33 7.89 2.97 5.19
CA VAL A 33 8.41 2.96 3.82
C VAL A 33 7.51 2.05 2.98
N HIS A 34 7.14 2.52 1.78
CA HIS A 34 6.41 1.72 0.80
C HIS A 34 7.02 1.90 -0.60
N ILE A 35 7.07 0.81 -1.36
CA ILE A 35 7.61 0.81 -2.73
C ILE A 35 6.46 0.94 -3.73
N VAL A 36 6.63 1.85 -4.70
CA VAL A 36 5.72 2.03 -5.83
C VAL A 36 6.45 1.85 -7.15
N THR A 37 5.74 1.47 -8.20
CA THR A 37 6.30 1.33 -9.55
C THR A 37 6.28 2.67 -10.29
N PRO A 38 7.17 2.94 -11.26
CA PRO A 38 7.15 4.18 -12.03
C PRO A 38 5.86 4.39 -12.84
N THR A 39 5.12 3.31 -13.10
CA THR A 39 3.87 3.30 -13.88
C THR A 39 2.63 3.72 -13.07
N VAL A 40 2.77 4.04 -11.78
CA VAL A 40 1.61 4.43 -10.95
C VAL A 40 1.09 5.82 -11.32
N THR A 41 -0.21 6.02 -11.13
CA THR A 41 -0.85 7.33 -11.33
C THR A 41 -0.56 8.28 -10.17
N VAL A 42 -0.71 9.59 -10.41
CA VAL A 42 -0.56 10.63 -9.37
C VAL A 42 -1.44 10.36 -8.15
N ARG A 43 -2.70 9.95 -8.36
CA ARG A 43 -3.62 9.60 -7.27
C ARG A 43 -3.04 8.50 -6.37
N ARG A 44 -2.41 7.47 -6.96
CA ARG A 44 -1.77 6.40 -6.17
C ARG A 44 -0.57 6.92 -5.38
N ILE A 45 0.24 7.82 -5.95
CA ILE A 45 1.34 8.44 -5.22
C ILE A 45 0.81 9.18 -4.00
N VAL A 46 -0.20 10.04 -4.17
CA VAL A 46 -0.81 10.81 -3.07
C VAL A 46 -1.38 9.88 -1.99
N ASN A 47 -2.12 8.85 -2.38
CA ASN A 47 -2.68 7.88 -1.44
C ASN A 47 -1.58 7.13 -0.67
N MET A 48 -0.47 6.76 -1.33
CA MET A 48 0.64 6.07 -0.68
C MET A 48 1.44 6.98 0.25
N THR A 49 1.58 8.27 -0.07
CA THR A 49 2.19 9.25 0.83
C THR A 49 1.32 9.49 2.07
N ALA A 50 0.00 9.60 1.88
CA ALA A 50 -0.94 9.72 3.00
C ALA A 50 -0.85 8.50 3.91
N LEU A 51 -0.85 7.30 3.34
CA LEU A 51 -0.65 6.05 4.09
C LEU A 51 0.68 6.06 4.86
N ALA A 52 1.79 6.39 4.20
CA ALA A 52 3.11 6.42 4.83
C ALA A 52 3.19 7.41 6.02
N SER A 53 2.46 8.53 5.95
CA SER A 53 2.43 9.52 7.04
C SER A 53 1.71 8.99 8.30
N VAL A 54 0.62 8.24 8.11
CA VAL A 54 -0.11 7.59 9.19
C VAL A 54 0.69 6.42 9.75
N ASP A 55 1.32 5.63 8.88
CA ASP A 55 2.22 4.55 9.29
C ASP A 55 3.37 5.07 10.16
N ALA A 56 3.99 6.20 9.80
CA ALA A 56 5.05 6.80 10.61
C ALA A 56 4.53 7.20 12.01
N THR A 57 3.39 7.87 12.06
CA THR A 57 2.78 8.35 13.31
C THR A 57 2.39 7.19 14.23
N SER A 58 1.76 6.15 13.68
CA SER A 58 1.34 4.97 14.44
C SER A 58 2.54 4.19 15.00
N ARG A 59 3.61 4.01 14.23
CA ARG A 59 4.83 3.35 14.67
C ARG A 59 5.56 4.12 15.77
N ASP A 60 5.67 5.44 15.63
CA ASP A 60 6.29 6.28 16.67
C ASP A 60 5.50 6.17 17.99
N SER A 61 4.16 6.09 17.90
CA SER A 61 3.30 5.89 19.07
C SER A 61 3.45 4.53 19.74
N GLU A 62 3.82 3.49 18.99
CA GLU A 62 4.14 2.16 19.55
C GLU A 62 5.51 2.13 20.21
N MET A 63 6.50 2.87 19.67
CA MET A 63 7.84 2.97 20.27
C MET A 63 7.86 3.78 21.58
N LEU A 64 6.87 4.64 21.80
CA LEU A 64 6.70 5.43 23.01
C LEU A 64 6.00 4.66 24.16
N LYS A 65 5.50 3.45 23.90
CA LYS A 65 4.89 2.56 24.89
C LYS A 65 5.88 1.51 25.38
#